data_AF-A0A7V5LE55-F1
#
_entry.id   AF-A0A7V5LE55-F1
#
_cell.length_a   1.000
_cell.length_b   1.000
_cell.length_c   1.000
_cell.angle_alpha   90.00
_cell.angle_beta   90.00
_cell.angle_gamma   90.00
#
_symmetry.space_group_name_H-M   'P 1'
#
loop_
_entity.id
_entity.type
_entity.pdbx_description
1 polymer ?
#
loop_
_entity_poly.entity_id
_entity_poly.type
_entity_poly.pdbx_seq_one_letter_code
_entity_poly.pdbx_strand_id
1 'polypeptide(L)'
;MIINKIRLLINNALERKINPLNWAGIFLAIIFLRVFIEKFLAVSTNLTLDQILIEYLHNFFFFLITYLLMWLFLSFVLKVNPKKLAYVLAWASGLIIFPPLLDMLKIHGQVFWSFYLLSAPQTLFLQFITFFGHLPTGIVYFGTKIVFSLAVILVFGLVLARTKNFLKAILGALGGYCILFFMGAFPTFFVIVYDFLAQTKKINSLQGYNIAQFFGAHSSILGLGYHGTEYAFAANLNLVYFLFLILLLTLLFLIISPKKFWAVIQNCRCAQVIYNFGLFFIGLGLGALAYPQNFKLNLFSVLALAVSLVSIWLAWESSVVFNDIFDFSIDKISNPQRPLPQKVFELPEYLSLGVICFILSLIGAFVLGLSFVALIFTFQILAWFYSTPPFRLKKFPVLATLVSSVAS
;
A
#
# COMPACT_ATOMS: atom_id res chain seq x y z
N MET A 1 18.35 36.49 4.88
CA MET A 1 19.25 35.50 5.55
C MET A 1 18.56 34.15 5.84
N ILE A 2 17.37 34.11 6.45
CA ILE A 2 16.66 32.87 6.85
C ILE A 2 16.31 31.95 5.65
N ILE A 3 15.76 32.50 4.57
CA ILE A 3 15.39 31.72 3.37
C ILE A 3 16.60 31.00 2.76
N ASN A 4 17.79 31.62 2.77
CA ASN A 4 19.01 31.00 2.25
C ASN A 4 19.49 29.85 3.13
N LYS A 5 19.37 29.96 4.46
CA LYS A 5 19.67 28.85 5.38
C LYS A 5 18.71 27.67 5.18
N ILE A 6 17.41 27.92 5.06
CA ILE A 6 16.40 26.87 4.80
C ILE A 6 16.70 26.16 3.47
N ARG A 7 17.05 26.91 2.43
CA ARG A 7 17.45 26.33 1.13
C ARG A 7 18.65 25.40 1.26
N LEU A 8 19.69 25.83 1.96
CA LEU A 8 20.90 25.03 2.15
C LEU A 8 20.58 23.72 2.89
N LEU A 9 19.73 23.77 3.94
CA LEU A 9 19.26 22.59 4.64
C LEU A 9 18.50 21.61 3.73
N ILE A 10 17.55 22.11 2.93
CA ILE A 10 16.78 21.28 1.99
C ILE A 10 17.71 20.66 0.94
N ASN A 11 18.65 21.42 0.40
CA ASN A 11 19.58 20.90 -0.61
C ASN A 11 20.43 19.77 -0.03
N ASN A 12 21.00 19.97 1.16
CA ASN A 12 21.77 18.96 1.87
C ASN A 12 20.91 17.70 2.16
N ALA A 13 19.63 17.87 2.50
CA ALA A 13 18.73 16.74 2.73
C ALA A 13 18.40 15.95 1.45
N LEU A 14 18.29 16.62 0.29
CA LEU A 14 18.03 15.98 -1.01
C LEU A 14 19.24 15.22 -1.59
N GLU A 15 20.44 15.53 -1.11
CA GLU A 15 21.67 14.82 -1.49
C GLU A 15 21.87 13.53 -0.68
N ARG A 16 21.23 13.44 0.50
CA ARG A 16 21.27 12.22 1.32
C ARG A 16 20.49 11.09 0.65
N LYS A 17 21.10 9.91 0.63
CA LYS A 17 20.49 8.69 0.10
C LYS A 17 20.01 7.84 1.27
N ILE A 18 18.85 7.21 1.09
CA ILE A 18 18.33 6.21 2.00
C ILE A 18 18.00 4.95 1.20
N ASN A 19 18.38 3.79 1.75
CA ASN A 19 18.04 2.50 1.15
C ASN A 19 16.52 2.26 1.28
N PRO A 20 15.84 1.69 0.26
CA PRO A 20 14.41 1.35 0.34
C PRO A 20 14.00 0.53 1.57
N LEU A 21 14.79 -0.46 2.00
CA LEU A 21 14.51 -1.27 3.19
C LEU A 21 14.58 -0.43 4.47
N ASN A 22 15.57 0.46 4.58
CA ASN A 22 15.68 1.38 5.72
C ASN A 22 14.50 2.36 5.75
N TRP A 23 14.09 2.86 4.58
CA TRP A 23 12.92 3.72 4.46
C TRP A 23 11.65 2.99 4.91
N ALA A 24 11.46 1.75 4.45
CA ALA A 24 10.34 0.91 4.85
C ALA A 24 10.34 0.63 6.36
N GLY A 25 11.50 0.34 6.96
CA GLY A 25 11.64 0.15 8.40
C GLY A 25 11.25 1.39 9.21
N ILE A 26 11.68 2.59 8.79
CA ILE A 26 11.27 3.86 9.41
C ILE A 26 9.75 4.04 9.33
N PHE A 27 9.18 3.83 8.14
CA PHE A 27 7.75 3.98 7.92
C PHE A 27 6.93 3.00 8.77
N LEU A 28 7.32 1.72 8.79
CA LEU A 28 6.67 0.70 9.62
C LEU A 28 6.76 1.03 11.11
N ALA A 29 7.90 1.52 11.61
CA ALA A 29 8.04 1.94 12.99
C ALA A 29 7.08 3.10 13.34
N ILE A 30 6.91 4.06 12.42
CA ILE A 30 5.98 5.18 12.59
C ILE A 30 4.53 4.72 12.61
N ILE A 31 4.15 3.80 11.70
CA ILE A 31 2.79 3.22 11.69
C ILE A 31 2.55 2.43 12.98
N PHE A 32 3.53 1.64 13.43
CA PHE A 32 3.42 0.92 14.69
C PHE A 32 3.18 1.88 15.86
N LEU A 33 3.98 2.94 15.97
CA LEU A 33 3.81 3.97 17.01
C LEU A 33 2.44 4.65 16.92
N ARG A 34 1.98 4.97 15.70
CA ARG A 34 0.67 5.57 15.46
C ARG A 34 -0.46 4.69 16.00
N VAL A 35 -0.50 3.43 15.60
CA VAL A 35 -1.57 2.51 16.04
C VAL A 35 -1.44 2.19 17.52
N PHE A 36 -0.22 2.07 18.04
CA PHE A 36 0.02 1.90 19.48
C PHE A 36 -0.56 3.05 20.30
N ILE A 37 -0.36 4.31 19.89
CA ILE A 37 -0.94 5.47 20.56
C ILE A 37 -2.47 5.42 20.52
N GLU A 38 -3.07 5.13 19.36
CA GLU A 38 -4.53 5.10 19.21
C GLU A 38 -5.20 4.00 20.02
N LYS A 39 -4.59 2.81 20.08
CA LYS A 39 -5.21 1.66 20.72
C LYS A 39 -4.79 1.55 22.18
N PHE A 40 -3.51 1.59 22.47
CA PHE A 40 -3.04 1.33 23.82
C PHE A 40 -3.25 2.53 24.76
N LEU A 41 -3.03 3.76 24.27
CA LEU A 41 -3.16 4.96 25.13
C LEU A 41 -4.58 5.53 25.13
N ALA A 42 -5.40 5.20 24.13
CA ALA A 42 -6.67 5.87 23.91
C ALA A 42 -7.91 4.97 24.08
N VAL A 43 -7.84 3.64 23.87
CA VAL A 43 -9.00 2.74 24.02
C VAL A 43 -8.60 1.32 24.48
N SER A 44 -8.92 0.92 25.71
CA SER A 44 -8.79 -0.48 26.14
C SER A 44 -10.04 -1.30 25.77
N THR A 45 -10.09 -1.84 24.56
CA THR A 45 -11.10 -2.86 24.18
C THR A 45 -10.44 -4.20 23.86
N ASN A 46 -11.12 -5.30 24.22
CA ASN A 46 -10.68 -6.64 23.89
C ASN A 46 -10.95 -6.92 22.41
N LEU A 47 -9.92 -6.75 21.57
CA LEU A 47 -9.97 -7.03 20.14
C LEU A 47 -9.41 -8.43 19.85
N THR A 48 -10.01 -9.12 18.88
CA THR A 48 -9.46 -10.38 18.34
C THR A 48 -8.24 -10.08 17.44
N LEU A 49 -7.39 -11.08 17.22
CA LEU A 49 -6.20 -10.91 16.37
C LEU A 49 -6.56 -10.47 14.94
N ASP A 50 -7.64 -11.00 14.37
CA ASP A 50 -8.07 -10.64 13.00
C ASP A 50 -8.52 -9.18 12.92
N GLN A 51 -9.25 -8.70 13.93
CA GLN A 51 -9.68 -7.30 14.03
C GLN A 51 -8.49 -6.34 14.12
N ILE A 52 -7.51 -6.68 14.96
CA ILE A 52 -6.26 -5.93 15.07
C ILE A 52 -5.55 -5.88 13.72
N LEU A 53 -5.39 -7.01 13.04
CA LEU A 53 -4.71 -7.07 11.74
C LEU A 53 -5.41 -6.21 10.68
N ILE A 54 -6.74 -6.28 10.59
CA ILE A 54 -7.53 -5.48 9.63
C ILE A 54 -7.30 -3.99 9.84
N GLU A 55 -7.35 -3.52 11.09
CA GLU A 55 -7.15 -2.10 11.42
C GLU A 55 -5.70 -1.64 11.20
N TYR A 56 -4.72 -2.48 11.56
CA TYR A 56 -3.30 -2.18 11.32
C TYR A 56 -3.01 -2.06 9.83
N LEU A 57 -3.51 -3.01 9.01
CA LEU A 57 -3.39 -2.95 7.55
C LEU A 57 -4.07 -1.71 7.00
N HIS A 58 -5.25 -1.37 7.51
CA HIS A 58 -6.00 -0.22 7.04
C HIS A 58 -5.24 1.09 7.27
N ASN A 59 -4.70 1.29 8.48
CA ASN A 59 -3.85 2.43 8.80
C ASN A 59 -2.58 2.44 7.94
N PHE A 60 -1.89 1.30 7.85
CA PHE A 60 -0.69 1.14 7.02
C PHE A 60 -0.95 1.58 5.57
N PHE A 61 -2.02 1.09 4.95
CA PHE A 61 -2.37 1.42 3.59
C PHE A 61 -2.76 2.88 3.41
N PHE A 62 -3.67 3.39 4.23
CA PHE A 62 -4.15 4.77 4.13
C PHE A 62 -2.97 5.75 4.15
N PHE A 63 -2.08 5.61 5.14
CA PHE A 63 -0.94 6.50 5.26
C PHE A 63 0.07 6.26 4.14
N LEU A 64 0.38 5.01 3.77
CA LEU A 64 1.40 4.74 2.74
C LEU A 64 0.96 5.24 1.36
N ILE A 65 -0.32 5.05 0.99
CA ILE A 65 -0.87 5.54 -0.27
C ILE A 65 -0.85 7.07 -0.30
N THR A 66 -1.32 7.71 0.78
CA THR A 66 -1.25 9.18 0.92
C THR A 66 0.18 9.67 0.74
N TYR A 67 1.13 8.94 1.35
CA TYR A 67 2.54 9.23 1.29
C TYR A 67 3.10 9.12 -0.14
N LEU A 68 2.80 8.02 -0.84
CA LEU A 68 3.26 7.76 -2.21
C LEU A 68 2.67 8.76 -3.21
N LEU A 69 1.39 9.12 -3.07
CA LEU A 69 0.77 10.17 -3.87
C LEU A 69 1.49 11.51 -3.69
N MET A 70 1.75 11.90 -2.44
CA MET A 70 2.50 13.12 -2.15
C MET A 70 3.93 13.05 -2.69
N TRP A 71 4.59 11.89 -2.60
CA TRP A 71 5.93 11.68 -3.12
C TRP A 71 5.98 11.89 -4.64
N LEU A 72 5.12 11.20 -5.38
CA LEU A 72 5.03 11.32 -6.84
C LEU A 72 4.68 12.74 -7.27
N PHE A 73 3.73 13.37 -6.59
CA PHE A 73 3.35 14.76 -6.84
C PHE A 73 4.51 15.74 -6.62
N LEU A 74 5.22 15.64 -5.49
CA LEU A 74 6.38 16.48 -5.21
C LEU A 74 7.50 16.25 -6.23
N SER A 75 7.73 15.00 -6.65
CA SER A 75 8.68 14.68 -7.71
C SER A 75 8.33 15.40 -9.02
N PHE A 76 7.05 15.38 -9.40
CA PHE A 76 6.53 16.05 -10.58
C PHE A 76 6.68 17.58 -10.50
N VAL A 77 6.18 18.20 -9.41
CA VAL A 77 6.21 19.66 -9.24
C VAL A 77 7.64 20.20 -9.16
N LEU A 78 8.53 19.48 -8.46
CA LEU A 78 9.93 19.89 -8.31
C LEU A 78 10.80 19.52 -9.52
N LYS A 79 10.31 18.66 -10.42
CA LYS A 79 11.08 18.05 -11.52
C LYS A 79 12.36 17.36 -11.03
N VAL A 80 12.24 16.64 -9.93
CA VAL A 80 13.35 15.94 -9.27
C VAL A 80 13.06 14.45 -9.25
N ASN A 81 14.04 13.60 -9.58
CA ASN A 81 13.89 12.15 -9.50
C ASN A 81 13.41 11.74 -8.09
N PRO A 82 12.35 10.90 -7.96
CA PRO A 82 11.76 10.57 -6.67
C PRO A 82 12.76 10.03 -5.65
N LYS A 83 13.82 9.33 -6.10
CA LYS A 83 14.88 8.79 -5.23
C LYS A 83 15.55 9.88 -4.38
N LYS A 84 15.68 11.12 -4.87
CA LYS A 84 16.27 12.24 -4.12
C LYS A 84 15.34 12.79 -3.03
N LEU A 85 14.03 12.55 -3.14
CA LEU A 85 13.05 12.99 -2.14
C LEU A 85 12.94 12.00 -0.97
N ALA A 86 13.37 10.75 -1.15
CA ALA A 86 13.20 9.65 -0.19
C ALA A 86 13.62 10.02 1.24
N TYR A 87 14.75 10.71 1.41
CA TYR A 87 15.26 11.09 2.73
C TYR A 87 14.41 12.18 3.40
N VAL A 88 14.09 13.26 2.69
CA VAL A 88 13.21 14.34 3.19
C VAL A 88 11.85 13.77 3.58
N LEU A 89 11.39 12.84 2.77
CA LEU A 89 10.14 12.17 2.95
C LEU A 89 10.14 11.21 4.16
N ALA A 90 11.20 10.45 4.39
CA ALA A 90 11.33 9.66 5.61
C ALA A 90 11.11 10.51 6.88
N TRP A 91 11.63 11.74 6.91
CA TRP A 91 11.37 12.68 8.01
C TRP A 91 9.93 13.17 8.07
N ALA A 92 9.34 13.51 6.93
CA ALA A 92 7.95 13.97 6.87
C ALA A 92 6.95 12.88 7.31
N SER A 93 7.30 11.60 7.24
CA SER A 93 6.43 10.53 7.74
C SER A 93 6.16 10.63 9.25
N GLY A 94 7.03 11.29 10.03
CA GLY A 94 6.79 11.57 11.45
C GLY A 94 5.51 12.39 11.71
N LEU A 95 5.01 13.13 10.72
CA LEU A 95 3.74 13.85 10.81
C LEU A 95 2.55 12.92 11.10
N ILE A 96 2.64 11.64 10.73
CA ILE A 96 1.60 10.64 10.94
C ILE A 96 1.31 10.43 12.44
N ILE A 97 2.26 10.68 13.34
CA ILE A 97 2.08 10.42 14.76
C ILE A 97 1.24 11.51 15.44
N PHE A 98 1.25 12.74 14.92
CA PHE A 98 0.67 13.89 15.62
C PHE A 98 -0.85 13.93 15.75
N PRO A 99 -1.68 13.49 14.78
CA PRO A 99 -3.12 13.61 14.91
C PRO A 99 -3.70 13.04 16.22
N PRO A 100 -3.46 11.78 16.61
CA PRO A 100 -4.03 11.22 17.83
C PRO A 100 -3.49 11.90 19.08
N LEU A 101 -2.22 12.32 19.09
CA LEU A 101 -1.65 13.07 20.21
C LEU A 101 -2.37 14.41 20.41
N LEU A 102 -2.63 15.14 19.32
CA LEU A 102 -3.34 16.41 19.37
C LEU A 102 -4.83 16.24 19.72
N ASP A 103 -5.44 15.15 19.27
CA ASP A 103 -6.83 14.82 19.57
C ASP A 103 -7.02 14.44 21.05
N MET A 104 -6.10 13.66 21.62
CA MET A 104 -6.09 13.32 23.05
C MET A 104 -6.03 14.56 23.94
N LEU A 105 -5.23 15.56 23.58
CA LEU A 105 -5.12 16.84 24.32
C LEU A 105 -6.45 17.60 24.38
N LYS A 106 -7.28 17.49 23.33
CA LYS A 106 -8.55 18.23 23.25
C LYS A 106 -9.72 17.47 23.88
N ILE A 107 -9.71 16.14 23.82
CA ILE A 107 -10.90 15.31 24.06
C ILE A 107 -10.80 14.51 25.37
N HIS A 108 -9.74 14.70 26.16
CA HIS A 108 -9.55 14.03 27.46
C HIS A 108 -9.69 12.50 27.37
N GLY A 109 -9.31 11.90 26.23
CA GLY A 109 -9.21 10.44 26.07
C GLY A 109 -10.37 9.71 25.37
N GLN A 110 -11.39 10.39 24.81
CA GLN A 110 -12.38 9.71 23.96
C GLN A 110 -11.92 9.69 22.49
N VAL A 111 -11.73 8.51 21.92
CA VAL A 111 -11.33 8.33 20.51
C VAL A 111 -12.49 7.83 19.67
N PHE A 112 -12.65 8.43 18.49
CA PHE A 112 -13.76 8.19 17.58
C PHE A 112 -13.35 7.38 16.35
N TRP A 113 -14.37 6.80 15.73
CA TRP A 113 -14.31 5.58 14.96
C TRP A 113 -13.97 5.74 13.46
N SER A 114 -13.85 6.95 12.92
CA SER A 114 -13.49 7.10 11.50
C SER A 114 -12.84 8.43 11.15
N PHE A 115 -11.74 8.36 10.38
CA PHE A 115 -11.02 9.50 9.81
C PHE A 115 -11.48 9.87 8.40
N TYR A 116 -12.60 9.29 7.91
CA TYR A 116 -13.11 9.56 6.55
C TYR A 116 -14.27 10.54 6.50
N LEU A 117 -14.23 11.38 5.47
CA LEU A 117 -15.28 12.32 5.12
C LEU A 117 -16.32 11.60 4.28
N LEU A 118 -17.28 10.96 4.96
CA LEU A 118 -18.40 10.26 4.34
C LEU A 118 -19.54 11.25 4.04
N SER A 119 -19.43 11.94 2.91
CA SER A 119 -20.29 13.07 2.56
C SER A 119 -21.05 12.86 1.26
N ALA A 120 -22.19 13.52 1.13
CA ALA A 120 -22.93 13.58 -0.13
C ALA A 120 -22.12 14.38 -1.18
N PRO A 121 -22.22 14.05 -2.49
CA PRO A 121 -21.48 14.76 -3.53
C PRO A 121 -21.71 16.27 -3.54
N GLN A 122 -22.91 16.70 -3.17
CA GLN A 122 -23.33 18.11 -3.14
C GLN A 122 -22.58 18.94 -2.10
N THR A 123 -22.16 18.34 -0.98
CA THR A 123 -21.48 19.04 0.12
C THR A 123 -19.96 18.97 0.04
N LEU A 124 -19.41 18.08 -0.81
CA LEU A 124 -17.96 17.89 -0.96
C LEU A 124 -17.22 19.17 -1.33
N PHE A 125 -17.75 19.95 -2.27
CA PHE A 125 -17.10 21.19 -2.68
C PHE A 125 -17.03 22.21 -1.54
N LEU A 126 -18.14 22.37 -0.80
CA LEU A 126 -18.18 23.25 0.37
C LEU A 126 -17.19 22.77 1.45
N GLN A 127 -17.11 21.47 1.69
CA GLN A 127 -16.16 20.88 2.65
C GLN A 127 -14.70 21.03 2.18
N PHE A 128 -14.45 20.99 0.87
CA PHE A 128 -13.13 21.26 0.32
C PHE A 128 -12.68 22.69 0.60
N ILE A 129 -13.51 23.70 0.33
CA ILE A 129 -13.15 25.11 0.53
C ILE A 129 -13.13 25.52 2.02
N THR A 130 -13.93 24.87 2.87
CA THR A 130 -13.99 25.12 4.31
C THR A 130 -13.05 24.24 5.14
N PHE A 131 -12.09 23.57 4.49
CA PHE A 131 -11.11 22.72 5.15
C PHE A 131 -11.76 21.64 6.04
N PHE A 132 -12.52 20.75 5.39
CA PHE A 132 -13.40 19.71 5.94
C PHE A 132 -14.65 20.21 6.68
N GLY A 133 -14.91 21.52 6.69
CA GLY A 133 -16.14 22.12 7.23
C GLY A 133 -16.41 21.85 8.72
N HIS A 134 -17.65 22.12 9.13
CA HIS A 134 -18.20 21.68 10.42
C HIS A 134 -18.74 20.26 10.25
N LEU A 135 -18.15 19.33 10.98
CA LEU A 135 -18.55 17.93 10.96
C LEU A 135 -19.49 17.63 12.13
N PRO A 136 -20.32 16.58 12.01
CA PRO A 136 -21.16 16.12 13.11
C PRO A 136 -20.35 15.92 14.40
N THR A 137 -20.99 16.14 15.53
CA THR A 137 -20.44 15.81 16.85
C THR A 137 -20.06 14.32 16.88
N GLY A 138 -18.78 14.02 17.17
CA GLY A 138 -18.28 12.65 17.23
C GLY A 138 -17.37 12.21 16.06
N ILE A 139 -16.98 13.12 15.16
CA ILE A 139 -15.88 12.85 14.22
C ILE A 139 -14.74 13.84 14.48
N VAL A 140 -13.60 13.32 14.91
CA VAL A 140 -12.49 14.15 15.37
C VAL A 140 -11.48 14.32 14.24
N TYR A 141 -11.47 15.52 13.68
CA TYR A 141 -10.43 15.98 12.75
C TYR A 141 -9.59 17.09 13.35
N PHE A 142 -9.57 17.28 14.66
CA PHE A 142 -8.87 18.44 15.22
C PHE A 142 -7.36 18.34 14.96
N GLY A 143 -6.74 17.24 15.39
CA GLY A 143 -5.35 16.89 15.12
C GLY A 143 -5.09 16.72 13.64
N THR A 144 -5.98 16.02 12.91
CA THR A 144 -5.86 15.84 11.45
C THR A 144 -5.86 17.18 10.71
N LYS A 145 -6.71 18.15 11.07
CA LYS A 145 -6.76 19.48 10.44
C LYS A 145 -5.48 20.27 10.69
N ILE A 146 -4.95 20.23 11.91
CA ILE A 146 -3.68 20.88 12.25
C ILE A 146 -2.54 20.28 11.42
N VAL A 147 -2.46 18.95 11.38
CA VAL A 147 -1.40 18.24 10.67
C VAL A 147 -1.52 18.41 9.16
N PHE A 148 -2.72 18.43 8.60
CA PHE A 148 -2.93 18.72 7.18
C PHE A 148 -2.53 20.15 6.84
N SER A 149 -2.89 21.13 7.68
CA SER A 149 -2.45 22.52 7.52
C SER A 149 -0.92 22.62 7.54
N LEU A 150 -0.29 21.95 8.50
CA LEU A 150 1.17 21.90 8.62
C LEU A 150 1.81 21.25 7.39
N ALA A 151 1.27 20.13 6.91
CA ALA A 151 1.75 19.46 5.70
C ALA A 151 1.66 20.37 4.46
N VAL A 152 0.56 21.10 4.29
CA VAL A 152 0.38 22.08 3.20
C VAL A 152 1.40 23.21 3.29
N ILE A 153 1.66 23.74 4.49
CA ILE A 153 2.69 24.76 4.74
C ILE A 153 4.09 24.22 4.42
N LEU A 154 4.39 22.97 4.80
CA LEU A 154 5.68 22.33 4.52
C LEU A 154 5.87 22.10 3.01
N VAL A 155 4.84 21.67 2.29
CA VAL A 155 4.85 21.55 0.83
C VAL A 155 5.10 22.92 0.19
N PHE A 156 4.38 23.96 0.62
CA PHE A 156 4.60 25.33 0.16
C PHE A 156 6.06 25.76 0.35
N GLY A 157 6.59 25.59 1.56
CA GLY A 157 7.95 25.95 1.93
C GLY A 157 9.00 25.20 1.10
N LEU A 158 8.81 23.89 0.92
CA LEU A 158 9.69 23.05 0.10
C LEU A 158 9.72 23.50 -1.36
N VAL A 159 8.55 23.72 -1.97
CA VAL A 159 8.43 24.14 -3.36
C VAL A 159 8.98 25.56 -3.55
N LEU A 160 8.69 26.49 -2.65
CA LEU A 160 9.22 27.85 -2.70
C LEU A 160 10.75 27.87 -2.57
N ALA A 161 11.29 27.10 -1.62
CA ALA A 161 12.72 27.01 -1.39
C ALA A 161 13.46 26.48 -2.63
N ARG A 162 12.91 25.45 -3.29
CA ARG A 162 13.53 24.79 -4.44
C ARG A 162 13.33 25.52 -5.77
N THR A 163 12.13 26.00 -6.04
CA THR A 163 11.80 26.60 -7.34
C THR A 163 12.02 28.12 -7.38
N LYS A 164 12.13 28.77 -6.22
CA LYS A 164 12.14 30.23 -6.06
C LYS A 164 10.93 30.94 -6.66
N ASN A 165 9.85 30.21 -6.97
CA ASN A 165 8.67 30.72 -7.65
C ASN A 165 7.46 30.61 -6.71
N PHE A 166 6.91 31.77 -6.35
CA PHE A 166 5.80 31.86 -5.42
C PHE A 166 4.51 31.24 -5.96
N LEU A 167 4.19 31.47 -7.23
CA LEU A 167 3.01 30.87 -7.86
C LEU A 167 3.10 29.34 -7.89
N LYS A 168 4.27 28.79 -8.22
CA LYS A 168 4.50 27.34 -8.16
C LYS A 168 4.36 26.80 -6.73
N ALA A 169 4.77 27.57 -5.72
CA ALA A 169 4.60 27.18 -4.32
C ALA A 169 3.13 27.14 -3.91
N ILE A 170 2.32 28.14 -4.31
CA ILE A 170 0.86 28.13 -4.09
C ILE A 170 0.22 26.92 -4.77
N LEU A 171 0.49 26.70 -6.06
CA LEU A 171 -0.07 25.57 -6.80
C LEU A 171 0.40 24.23 -6.23
N GLY A 172 1.66 24.15 -5.76
CA GLY A 172 2.19 23.00 -5.05
C GLY A 172 1.44 22.72 -3.74
N ALA A 173 1.21 23.75 -2.94
CA ALA A 173 0.46 23.65 -1.68
C ALA A 173 -0.99 23.22 -1.92
N LEU A 174 -1.66 23.81 -2.91
CA LEU A 174 -3.01 23.45 -3.32
C LEU A 174 -3.08 22.00 -3.80
N GLY A 175 -2.16 21.56 -4.65
CA GLY A 175 -2.11 20.17 -5.11
C GLY A 175 -1.84 19.19 -3.97
N GLY A 176 -0.97 19.55 -3.02
CA GLY A 176 -0.77 18.78 -1.79
C GLY A 176 -2.05 18.68 -0.95
N TYR A 177 -2.77 19.79 -0.78
CA TYR A 177 -4.07 19.79 -0.11
C TYR A 177 -5.11 18.92 -0.83
N CYS A 178 -5.17 18.98 -2.16
CA CYS A 178 -6.06 18.13 -2.96
C CYS A 178 -5.82 16.65 -2.72
N ILE A 179 -4.54 16.22 -2.59
CA ILE A 179 -4.20 14.82 -2.28
C ILE A 179 -4.70 14.44 -0.88
N LEU A 180 -4.46 15.29 0.12
CA LEU A 180 -4.88 15.04 1.50
C LEU A 180 -6.41 14.99 1.62
N PHE A 181 -7.12 15.90 0.95
CA PHE A 181 -8.58 15.90 0.88
C PHE A 181 -9.11 14.68 0.14
N PHE A 182 -8.52 14.33 -1.00
CA PHE A 182 -8.89 13.14 -1.76
C PHE A 182 -8.78 11.88 -0.91
N MET A 183 -7.66 11.70 -0.18
CA MET A 183 -7.49 10.56 0.70
C MET A 183 -8.46 10.60 1.88
N GLY A 184 -8.65 11.75 2.53
CA GLY A 184 -9.63 11.92 3.60
C GLY A 184 -11.07 11.67 3.17
N ALA A 185 -11.42 11.86 1.90
CA ALA A 185 -12.74 11.58 1.33
C ALA A 185 -12.74 10.38 0.38
N PHE A 186 -11.73 9.51 0.43
CA PHE A 186 -11.52 8.45 -0.56
C PHE A 186 -12.73 7.52 -0.73
N PRO A 187 -13.36 7.00 0.35
CA PRO A 187 -14.53 6.12 0.20
C PRO A 187 -15.67 6.78 -0.57
N THR A 188 -15.86 8.09 -0.35
CA THR A 188 -16.86 8.88 -1.06
C THR A 188 -16.54 8.97 -2.55
N PHE A 189 -15.32 9.34 -2.91
CA PHE A 189 -14.90 9.39 -4.31
C PHE A 189 -15.01 8.02 -4.99
N PHE A 190 -14.64 6.96 -4.30
CA PHE A 190 -14.71 5.60 -4.82
C PHE A 190 -16.15 5.20 -5.16
N VAL A 191 -17.11 5.41 -4.25
CA VAL A 191 -18.52 5.07 -4.49
C VAL A 191 -19.13 5.92 -5.60
N ILE A 192 -18.77 7.22 -5.69
CA ILE A 192 -19.22 8.08 -6.80
C ILE A 192 -18.77 7.51 -8.14
N VAL A 193 -17.48 7.13 -8.27
CA VAL A 193 -16.94 6.55 -9.50
C VAL A 193 -17.58 5.20 -9.79
N TYR A 194 -17.76 4.36 -8.77
CA TYR A 194 -18.43 3.06 -8.92
C TYR A 194 -19.87 3.22 -9.42
N ASP A 195 -20.69 4.04 -8.77
CA ASP A 195 -22.08 4.24 -9.17
C ASP A 195 -22.20 4.89 -10.55
N PHE A 196 -21.25 5.76 -10.92
CA PHE A 196 -21.16 6.34 -12.26
C PHE A 196 -20.87 5.28 -13.33
N LEU A 197 -19.88 4.41 -13.10
CA LEU A 197 -19.48 3.37 -14.04
C LEU A 197 -20.51 2.23 -14.14
N ALA A 198 -21.06 1.82 -13.01
CA ALA A 198 -22.02 0.73 -12.93
C ALA A 198 -23.47 1.16 -13.28
N GLN A 199 -23.72 2.47 -13.44
CA GLN A 199 -25.03 3.06 -13.71
C GLN A 199 -26.12 2.61 -12.70
N THR A 200 -25.71 2.32 -11.47
CA THR A 200 -26.53 1.70 -10.42
C THR A 200 -27.47 2.69 -9.75
N LYS A 201 -27.03 3.94 -9.56
CA LYS A 201 -27.77 4.98 -8.81
C LYS A 201 -27.55 6.36 -9.40
N LYS A 202 -28.52 7.26 -9.20
CA LYS A 202 -28.33 8.68 -9.46
C LYS A 202 -27.33 9.23 -8.44
N ILE A 203 -26.21 9.79 -8.90
CA ILE A 203 -25.14 10.36 -8.06
C ILE A 203 -25.72 11.37 -7.03
N ASN A 204 -26.72 12.14 -7.44
CA ASN A 204 -27.33 13.17 -6.60
C ASN A 204 -28.13 12.63 -5.40
N SER A 205 -28.48 11.33 -5.38
CA SER A 205 -29.16 10.72 -4.22
C SER A 205 -28.21 10.07 -3.21
N LEU A 206 -26.90 10.08 -3.47
CA LEU A 206 -25.92 9.43 -2.61
C LEU A 206 -25.76 10.20 -1.28
N GLN A 207 -25.94 9.49 -0.16
CA GLN A 207 -25.71 10.03 1.19
C GLN A 207 -24.57 9.29 1.91
N GLY A 208 -24.05 9.90 2.99
CA GLY A 208 -22.94 9.35 3.78
C GLY A 208 -23.17 7.93 4.30
N TYR A 209 -24.39 7.63 4.76
CA TYR A 209 -24.73 6.29 5.26
C TYR A 209 -24.73 5.23 4.15
N ASN A 210 -25.03 5.60 2.89
CA ASN A 210 -24.95 4.65 1.77
C ASN A 210 -23.49 4.23 1.52
N ILE A 211 -22.55 5.16 1.67
CA ILE A 211 -21.11 4.92 1.52
C ILE A 211 -20.63 4.00 2.65
N ALA A 212 -21.05 4.27 3.89
CA ALA A 212 -20.76 3.41 5.03
C ALA A 212 -21.31 1.99 4.83
N GLN A 213 -22.56 1.85 4.36
CA GLN A 213 -23.17 0.56 4.07
C GLN A 213 -22.50 -0.18 2.90
N PHE A 214 -22.05 0.54 1.87
CA PHE A 214 -21.39 -0.06 0.71
C PHE A 214 -20.13 -0.81 1.12
N PHE A 215 -19.25 -0.18 1.89
CA PHE A 215 -18.04 -0.81 2.39
C PHE A 215 -18.30 -1.69 3.62
N GLY A 216 -19.29 -1.39 4.45
CA GLY A 216 -19.69 -2.20 5.61
C GLY A 216 -20.50 -3.45 5.26
N ALA A 217 -20.68 -3.76 3.98
CA ALA A 217 -21.43 -4.92 3.52
C ALA A 217 -20.71 -6.23 3.91
N HIS A 218 -21.44 -7.11 4.60
CA HIS A 218 -20.93 -8.41 5.02
C HIS A 218 -21.18 -9.42 3.89
N SER A 219 -20.24 -9.57 2.97
CA SER A 219 -20.26 -10.66 2.01
C SER A 219 -19.16 -11.67 2.33
N SER A 220 -19.50 -12.96 2.36
CA SER A 220 -18.52 -14.04 2.39
C SER A 220 -17.72 -14.01 1.09
N ILE A 221 -16.47 -13.57 1.15
CA ILE A 221 -15.57 -13.50 -0.01
C ILE A 221 -14.53 -14.59 0.16
N LEU A 222 -14.55 -15.61 -0.71
CA LEU A 222 -13.62 -16.76 -0.64
C LEU A 222 -13.64 -17.46 0.73
N GLY A 223 -14.81 -17.50 1.39
CA GLY A 223 -14.97 -18.07 2.73
C GLY A 223 -14.57 -17.14 3.89
N LEU A 224 -14.15 -15.90 3.62
CA LEU A 224 -13.87 -14.90 4.65
C LEU A 224 -15.15 -14.18 5.06
N GLY A 225 -15.49 -14.24 6.34
CA GLY A 225 -16.54 -13.43 6.97
C GLY A 225 -15.93 -12.48 7.99
N TYR A 226 -16.42 -11.25 8.05
CA TYR A 226 -16.00 -10.27 9.05
C TYR A 226 -17.13 -10.03 10.04
N HIS A 227 -16.81 -9.99 11.33
CA HIS A 227 -17.77 -9.63 12.38
C HIS A 227 -17.67 -8.13 12.66
N GLY A 228 -18.75 -7.40 12.37
CA GLY A 228 -18.86 -5.97 12.67
C GLY A 228 -18.69 -5.10 11.42
N THR A 229 -19.53 -4.07 11.33
CA THR A 229 -19.57 -3.14 10.19
C THR A 229 -18.26 -2.35 10.02
N GLU A 230 -17.56 -2.04 11.11
CA GLU A 230 -16.19 -1.46 11.14
C GLU A 230 -15.20 -2.28 10.33
N TYR A 231 -15.05 -3.54 10.72
CA TYR A 231 -14.02 -4.40 10.17
C TYR A 231 -14.37 -4.80 8.75
N ALA A 232 -15.66 -4.99 8.44
CA ALA A 232 -16.11 -5.14 7.06
C ALA A 232 -15.73 -3.90 6.22
N PHE A 233 -15.98 -2.69 6.73
CA PHE A 233 -15.62 -1.44 6.07
C PHE A 233 -14.11 -1.34 5.78
N ALA A 234 -13.29 -1.58 6.80
CA ALA A 234 -11.84 -1.54 6.68
C ALA A 234 -11.30 -2.64 5.75
N ALA A 235 -11.78 -3.88 5.87
CA ALA A 235 -11.35 -5.00 5.05
C ALA A 235 -11.69 -4.81 3.56
N ASN A 236 -12.91 -4.35 3.26
CA ASN A 236 -13.32 -4.05 1.89
C ASN A 236 -12.51 -2.90 1.28
N LEU A 237 -12.15 -1.87 2.07
CA LEU A 237 -11.23 -0.84 1.62
C LEU A 237 -9.80 -1.36 1.43
N ASN A 238 -9.33 -2.28 2.28
CA ASN A 238 -7.99 -2.86 2.17
C ASN A 238 -7.80 -3.60 0.84
N LEU A 239 -8.85 -4.22 0.29
CA LEU A 239 -8.83 -4.82 -1.06
C LEU A 239 -8.51 -3.77 -2.13
N VAL A 240 -9.18 -2.63 -2.09
CA VAL A 240 -8.96 -1.51 -3.02
C VAL A 240 -7.56 -0.92 -2.81
N TYR A 241 -7.20 -0.68 -1.55
CA TYR A 241 -5.95 -0.06 -1.18
C TYR A 241 -4.73 -0.89 -1.49
N PHE A 242 -4.77 -2.21 -1.34
CA PHE A 242 -3.66 -3.04 -1.73
C PHE A 242 -3.36 -2.92 -3.23
N LEU A 243 -4.39 -3.01 -4.09
CA LEU A 243 -4.21 -2.85 -5.54
C LEU A 243 -3.70 -1.45 -5.89
N PHE A 244 -4.21 -0.42 -5.22
CA PHE A 244 -3.77 0.95 -5.43
C PHE A 244 -2.31 1.17 -4.96
N LEU A 245 -1.92 0.56 -3.84
CA LEU A 245 -0.55 0.55 -3.34
C LEU A 245 0.39 -0.06 -4.38
N ILE A 246 0.06 -1.25 -4.91
CA ILE A 246 0.88 -1.91 -5.92
C ILE A 246 1.03 -1.03 -7.16
N LEU A 247 -0.07 -0.45 -7.65
CA LEU A 247 -0.02 0.50 -8.76
C LEU A 247 0.96 1.67 -8.50
N LEU A 248 0.86 2.32 -7.33
CA LEU A 248 1.71 3.45 -6.98
C LEU A 248 3.19 3.06 -6.82
N LEU A 249 3.47 1.89 -6.23
CA LEU A 249 4.84 1.38 -6.09
C LEU A 249 5.44 1.02 -7.45
N THR A 250 4.67 0.39 -8.34
CA THR A 250 5.07 0.11 -9.72
C THR A 250 5.38 1.40 -10.48
N LEU A 251 4.50 2.41 -10.39
CA LEU A 251 4.73 3.72 -11.00
C LEU A 251 5.98 4.41 -10.43
N LEU A 252 6.15 4.39 -9.11
CA LEU A 252 7.33 4.94 -8.45
C LEU A 252 8.61 4.25 -8.92
N PHE A 253 8.62 2.91 -9.01
CA PHE A 253 9.77 2.15 -9.48
C PHE A 253 10.10 2.45 -10.95
N LEU A 254 9.08 2.49 -11.81
CA LEU A 254 9.22 2.86 -13.22
C LEU A 254 9.84 4.26 -13.37
N ILE A 255 9.38 5.26 -12.60
CA ILE A 255 9.91 6.63 -12.67
C ILE A 255 11.33 6.72 -12.09
N ILE A 256 11.62 5.99 -11.00
CA ILE A 256 12.95 6.01 -10.38
C ILE A 256 14.00 5.39 -11.31
N SER A 257 13.69 4.26 -11.95
CA SER A 257 14.63 3.51 -12.78
C SER A 257 13.92 2.67 -13.86
N PRO A 258 13.55 3.27 -15.01
CA PRO A 258 12.84 2.57 -16.07
C PRO A 258 13.60 1.34 -16.59
N LYS A 259 14.93 1.43 -16.74
CA LYS A 259 15.78 0.31 -17.17
C LYS A 259 15.68 -0.89 -16.23
N LYS A 260 15.69 -0.65 -14.91
CA LYS A 260 15.59 -1.70 -13.89
C LYS A 260 14.19 -2.30 -13.87
N PHE A 261 13.16 -1.46 -13.99
CA PHE A 261 11.77 -1.90 -14.09
C PHE A 261 11.57 -2.88 -15.25
N TRP A 262 11.97 -2.51 -16.46
CA TRP A 262 11.80 -3.39 -17.62
C TRP A 262 12.62 -4.67 -17.52
N ALA A 263 13.80 -4.63 -16.91
CA ALA A 263 14.59 -5.84 -16.65
C ALA A 263 13.88 -6.83 -15.70
N VAL A 264 13.10 -6.34 -14.73
CA VAL A 264 12.26 -7.19 -13.87
C VAL A 264 11.12 -7.79 -14.68
N ILE A 265 10.39 -6.98 -15.44
CA ILE A 265 9.28 -7.46 -16.27
C ILE A 265 9.75 -8.50 -17.29
N GLN A 266 10.91 -8.32 -17.92
CA GLN A 266 11.46 -9.29 -18.86
C GLN A 266 11.91 -10.59 -18.19
N ASN A 267 12.29 -10.53 -16.90
CA ASN A 267 12.76 -11.67 -16.13
C ASN A 267 11.66 -12.37 -15.32
N CYS A 268 10.39 -11.94 -15.41
CA CYS A 268 9.27 -12.49 -14.64
C CYS A 268 8.96 -13.97 -14.92
N ARG A 269 9.51 -14.52 -16.02
CA ARG A 269 9.28 -15.89 -16.48
C ARG A 269 7.78 -16.15 -16.71
N CYS A 270 7.19 -15.46 -17.70
CA CYS A 270 5.73 -15.44 -17.96
C CYS A 270 5.05 -16.81 -17.97
N ALA A 271 5.71 -17.85 -18.51
CA ALA A 271 5.13 -19.19 -18.56
C ALA A 271 4.82 -19.75 -17.16
N GLN A 272 5.71 -19.51 -16.19
CA GLN A 272 5.52 -19.93 -14.80
C GLN A 272 4.46 -19.08 -14.10
N VAL A 273 4.34 -17.79 -14.42
CA VAL A 273 3.24 -16.94 -13.94
C VAL A 273 1.90 -17.49 -14.40
N ILE A 274 1.76 -17.82 -15.69
CA ILE A 274 0.55 -18.42 -16.26
C ILE A 274 0.24 -19.76 -15.59
N TYR A 275 1.25 -20.60 -15.35
CA TYR A 275 1.10 -21.88 -14.66
C TYR A 275 0.56 -21.70 -13.24
N ASN A 276 1.17 -20.82 -12.43
CA ASN A 276 0.75 -20.55 -11.05
C ASN A 276 -0.68 -19.97 -10.99
N PHE A 277 -1.03 -19.09 -11.93
CA PHE A 277 -2.40 -18.57 -12.04
C PHE A 277 -3.39 -19.66 -12.42
N GLY A 278 -3.03 -20.55 -13.36
CA GLY A 278 -3.86 -21.68 -13.76
C GLY A 278 -4.19 -22.59 -12.58
N LEU A 279 -3.19 -22.96 -11.77
CA LEU A 279 -3.38 -23.77 -10.56
C LEU A 279 -4.29 -23.09 -9.55
N PHE A 280 -4.10 -21.79 -9.32
CA PHE A 280 -4.97 -21.01 -8.46
C PHE A 280 -6.43 -21.02 -8.94
N PHE A 281 -6.68 -20.87 -10.25
CA PHE A 281 -8.03 -20.94 -10.80
C PHE A 281 -8.64 -22.34 -10.71
N ILE A 282 -7.85 -23.41 -10.85
CA ILE A 282 -8.31 -24.78 -10.61
C ILE A 282 -8.73 -24.95 -9.14
N GLY A 283 -7.89 -24.52 -8.20
CA GLY A 283 -8.22 -24.56 -6.77
C GLY A 283 -9.46 -23.74 -6.42
N LEU A 284 -9.60 -22.55 -7.02
CA LEU A 284 -10.80 -21.72 -6.88
C LEU A 284 -12.05 -22.43 -7.41
N GLY A 285 -11.95 -23.08 -8.57
CA GLY A 285 -13.04 -23.86 -9.16
C GLY A 285 -13.48 -25.03 -8.28
N LEU A 286 -12.52 -25.80 -7.76
CA LEU A 286 -12.80 -26.89 -6.82
C LEU A 286 -13.44 -26.37 -5.53
N GLY A 287 -12.96 -25.25 -4.99
CA GLY A 287 -13.54 -24.60 -3.82
C GLY A 287 -14.97 -24.12 -4.06
N ALA A 288 -15.27 -23.56 -5.23
CA ALA A 288 -16.61 -23.14 -5.61
C ALA A 288 -17.58 -24.33 -5.78
N LEU A 289 -17.10 -25.47 -6.27
CA LEU A 289 -17.89 -26.70 -6.38
C LEU A 289 -18.18 -27.31 -5.00
N ALA A 290 -17.19 -27.32 -4.10
CA ALA A 290 -17.33 -27.91 -2.77
C ALA A 290 -18.11 -27.00 -1.80
N TYR A 291 -17.98 -25.68 -1.93
CA TYR A 291 -18.56 -24.69 -1.02
C TYR A 291 -19.20 -23.54 -1.79
N PRO A 292 -20.29 -23.80 -2.57
CA PRO A 292 -20.91 -22.79 -3.42
C PRO A 292 -21.41 -21.56 -2.65
N GLN A 293 -21.80 -21.72 -1.38
CA GLN A 293 -22.25 -20.63 -0.51
C GLN A 293 -21.17 -19.58 -0.23
N ASN A 294 -19.89 -19.96 -0.32
CA ASN A 294 -18.75 -19.07 -0.08
C ASN A 294 -18.43 -18.20 -1.31
N PHE A 295 -19.10 -18.43 -2.43
CA PHE A 295 -18.88 -17.71 -3.68
C PHE A 295 -20.08 -16.82 -4.00
N LYS A 296 -19.89 -15.50 -3.85
CA LYS A 296 -20.84 -14.49 -4.33
C LYS A 296 -20.12 -13.52 -5.23
N LEU A 297 -20.52 -13.46 -6.49
CA LEU A 297 -19.95 -12.52 -7.44
C LEU A 297 -20.43 -11.10 -7.13
N ASN A 298 -19.53 -10.30 -6.59
CA ASN A 298 -19.70 -8.87 -6.36
C ASN A 298 -18.36 -8.15 -6.57
N LEU A 299 -18.35 -6.81 -6.50
CA LEU A 299 -17.13 -6.03 -6.68
C LEU A 299 -15.98 -6.51 -5.77
N PHE A 300 -16.25 -6.70 -4.47
CA PHE A 300 -15.23 -7.10 -3.51
C PHE A 300 -14.68 -8.51 -3.75
N SER A 301 -15.49 -9.43 -4.27
CA SER A 301 -15.01 -10.75 -4.70
C SER A 301 -14.05 -10.65 -5.91
N VAL A 302 -14.33 -9.75 -6.86
CA VAL A 302 -13.45 -9.49 -8.01
C VAL A 302 -12.16 -8.83 -7.54
N LEU A 303 -12.24 -7.88 -6.60
CA LEU A 303 -11.06 -7.25 -6.01
C LEU A 303 -10.23 -8.28 -5.23
N ALA A 304 -10.85 -9.16 -4.44
CA ALA A 304 -10.14 -10.22 -3.73
C ALA A 304 -9.43 -11.20 -4.68
N LEU A 305 -10.06 -11.53 -5.82
CA LEU A 305 -9.42 -12.30 -6.87
C LEU A 305 -8.18 -11.57 -7.42
N ALA A 306 -8.30 -10.28 -7.71
CA ALA A 306 -7.18 -9.46 -8.19
C ALA A 306 -6.05 -9.37 -7.14
N VAL A 307 -6.37 -9.17 -5.85
CA VAL A 307 -5.41 -9.19 -4.74
C VAL A 307 -4.70 -10.53 -4.69
N SER A 308 -5.42 -11.65 -4.82
CA SER A 308 -4.86 -13.00 -4.80
C SER A 308 -3.83 -13.20 -5.92
N LEU A 309 -4.19 -12.85 -7.15
CA LEU A 309 -3.31 -12.96 -8.33
C LEU A 309 -2.07 -12.08 -8.19
N VAL A 310 -2.22 -10.85 -7.70
CA VAL A 310 -1.09 -9.94 -7.48
C VAL A 310 -0.18 -10.49 -6.37
N SER A 311 -0.73 -11.02 -5.27
CA SER A 311 0.06 -11.67 -4.22
C SER A 311 0.84 -12.88 -4.74
N ILE A 312 0.21 -13.74 -5.55
CA ILE A 312 0.87 -14.91 -6.16
C ILE A 312 2.00 -14.45 -7.09
N TRP A 313 1.77 -13.43 -7.93
CA TRP A 313 2.79 -12.90 -8.82
C TRP A 313 3.97 -12.30 -8.03
N LEU A 314 3.71 -11.50 -7.00
CA LEU A 314 4.75 -10.95 -6.11
C LEU A 314 5.53 -12.06 -5.40
N ALA A 315 4.85 -13.13 -4.99
CA ALA A 315 5.50 -14.26 -4.36
C ALA A 315 6.45 -14.96 -5.33
N TRP A 316 6.00 -15.16 -6.57
CA TRP A 316 6.81 -15.71 -7.65
C TRP A 316 8.01 -14.82 -8.00
N GLU A 317 7.84 -13.51 -8.14
CA GLU A 317 8.95 -12.58 -8.40
C GLU A 317 10.03 -12.65 -7.30
N SER A 318 9.61 -12.77 -6.04
CA SER A 318 10.55 -12.97 -4.93
C SER A 318 11.37 -14.25 -5.12
N SER A 319 10.70 -15.37 -5.45
CA SER A 319 11.36 -16.65 -5.75
C SER A 319 12.35 -16.52 -6.91
N VAL A 320 11.96 -15.87 -7.99
CA VAL A 320 12.83 -15.62 -9.17
C VAL A 320 14.08 -14.85 -8.76
N VAL A 321 13.93 -13.76 -8.00
CA VAL A 321 15.06 -12.95 -7.53
C VAL A 321 16.03 -13.78 -6.71
N PHE A 322 15.54 -14.52 -5.71
CA PHE A 322 16.41 -15.35 -4.88
C PHE A 322 17.07 -16.46 -5.70
N ASN A 323 16.32 -17.08 -6.62
CA ASN A 323 16.85 -18.11 -7.52
C ASN A 323 18.03 -17.57 -8.37
N ASP A 324 17.87 -16.40 -8.98
CA ASP A 324 18.90 -15.73 -9.78
C ASP A 324 20.13 -15.33 -8.93
N ILE A 325 19.94 -14.92 -7.67
CA ILE A 325 21.05 -14.62 -6.76
C ILE A 325 21.92 -15.86 -6.52
N PHE A 326 21.31 -17.01 -6.22
CA PHE A 326 22.04 -18.25 -5.93
C PHE A 326 22.53 -18.99 -7.18
N ASP A 327 21.95 -18.68 -8.35
CA ASP A 327 22.37 -19.20 -9.66
C ASP A 327 23.28 -18.25 -10.45
N PHE A 328 23.70 -17.13 -9.87
CA PHE A 328 24.49 -16.11 -10.57
C PHE A 328 25.69 -16.65 -11.36
N SER A 329 26.46 -17.60 -10.81
CA SER A 329 27.61 -18.20 -11.52
C SER A 329 27.19 -19.09 -12.69
N ILE A 330 26.06 -19.79 -12.57
CA ILE A 330 25.49 -20.64 -13.62
C ILE A 330 24.90 -19.77 -14.72
N ASP A 331 24.13 -18.74 -14.33
CA ASP A 331 23.45 -17.83 -15.25
C ASP A 331 24.41 -16.98 -16.08
N LYS A 332 25.65 -16.76 -15.63
CA LYS A 332 26.69 -16.16 -16.49
C LYS A 332 26.95 -16.96 -17.77
N ILE A 333 26.72 -18.28 -17.74
CA ILE A 333 26.95 -19.18 -18.87
C ILE A 333 25.64 -19.46 -19.57
N SER A 334 24.61 -19.91 -18.83
CA SER A 334 23.36 -20.40 -19.42
C SER A 334 22.35 -19.31 -19.75
N ASN A 335 22.31 -18.22 -18.99
CA ASN A 335 21.32 -17.15 -19.12
C ASN A 335 21.95 -15.75 -18.99
N PRO A 336 22.90 -15.39 -19.87
CA PRO A 336 23.67 -14.14 -19.75
C PRO A 336 22.81 -12.87 -19.89
N GLN A 337 21.56 -13.01 -20.34
CA GLN A 337 20.60 -11.92 -20.49
C GLN A 337 19.89 -11.55 -19.18
N ARG A 338 20.07 -12.31 -18.10
CA ARG A 338 19.41 -12.03 -16.81
C ARG A 338 19.93 -10.74 -16.16
N PRO A 339 19.14 -10.11 -15.25
CA PRO A 339 19.47 -8.79 -14.70
C PRO A 339 20.81 -8.72 -13.96
N LEU A 340 21.20 -9.78 -13.24
CA LEU A 340 22.47 -9.84 -12.51
C LEU A 340 23.69 -10.02 -13.44
N PRO A 341 23.74 -11.02 -14.35
CA PRO A 341 24.81 -11.12 -15.35
C PRO A 341 25.01 -9.85 -16.19
N GLN A 342 23.91 -9.19 -16.59
CA GLN A 342 23.94 -7.93 -17.34
C GLN A 342 24.35 -6.71 -16.51
N LYS A 343 24.56 -6.87 -15.19
CA LYS A 343 24.87 -5.78 -14.25
C LYS A 343 23.83 -4.65 -14.27
N VAL A 344 22.56 -4.99 -14.51
CA VAL A 344 21.44 -4.02 -14.40
C VAL A 344 21.18 -3.67 -12.94
N PHE A 345 21.36 -4.65 -12.05
CA PHE A 345 21.29 -4.47 -10.60
C PHE A 345 22.63 -4.80 -9.94
N GLU A 346 22.94 -4.07 -8.88
CA GLU A 346 23.90 -4.53 -7.88
C GLU A 346 23.23 -5.57 -6.97
N LEU A 347 24.00 -6.51 -6.43
CA LEU A 347 23.47 -7.60 -5.60
C LEU A 347 22.61 -7.11 -4.41
N PRO A 348 23.02 -6.10 -3.60
CA PRO A 348 22.20 -5.61 -2.49
C PRO A 348 20.88 -4.99 -2.95
N GLU A 349 20.86 -4.35 -4.12
CA GLU A 349 19.64 -3.75 -4.68
C GLU A 349 18.68 -4.84 -5.16
N TYR A 350 19.21 -5.88 -5.82
CA TYR A 350 18.40 -7.00 -6.31
C TYR A 350 17.84 -7.83 -5.14
N LEU A 351 18.64 -8.06 -4.10
CA LEU A 351 18.17 -8.66 -2.85
C LEU A 351 17.04 -7.84 -2.23
N SER A 352 17.19 -6.51 -2.17
CA SER A 352 16.15 -5.63 -1.64
C SER A 352 14.84 -5.75 -2.43
N LEU A 353 14.91 -5.89 -3.76
CA LEU A 353 13.73 -6.15 -4.60
C LEU A 353 13.03 -7.46 -4.19
N GLY A 354 13.78 -8.56 -4.07
CA GLY A 354 13.23 -9.87 -3.69
C GLY A 354 12.56 -9.85 -2.32
N VAL A 355 13.16 -9.17 -1.35
CA VAL A 355 12.60 -8.99 0.00
C VAL A 355 11.33 -8.11 -0.04
N ILE A 356 11.33 -7.03 -0.83
CA ILE A 356 10.14 -6.17 -0.98
C ILE A 356 8.98 -6.97 -1.62
N CYS A 357 9.24 -7.73 -2.68
CA CYS A 357 8.24 -8.59 -3.31
C CYS A 357 7.69 -9.65 -2.34
N PHE A 358 8.57 -10.28 -1.54
CA PHE A 358 8.17 -11.20 -0.48
C PHE A 358 7.22 -10.54 0.53
N ILE A 359 7.61 -9.40 1.10
CA ILE A 359 6.82 -8.67 2.09
C ILE A 359 5.47 -8.25 1.50
N LEU A 360 5.45 -7.69 0.27
CA LEU A 360 4.21 -7.27 -0.38
C LEU A 360 3.28 -8.45 -0.70
N SER A 361 3.83 -9.62 -1.06
CA SER A 361 3.03 -10.83 -1.26
C SER A 361 2.29 -11.26 0.00
N LEU A 362 2.97 -11.19 1.16
CA LEU A 362 2.37 -11.50 2.45
C LEU A 362 1.39 -10.42 2.90
N ILE A 363 1.68 -9.14 2.68
CA ILE A 363 0.74 -8.05 2.97
C ILE A 363 -0.57 -8.25 2.21
N GLY A 364 -0.51 -8.54 0.91
CA GLY A 364 -1.71 -8.84 0.13
C GLY A 364 -2.42 -10.11 0.61
N ALA A 365 -1.65 -11.10 1.06
CA ALA A 365 -2.23 -12.30 1.65
C ALA A 365 -2.96 -12.02 2.97
N PHE A 366 -2.43 -11.12 3.82
CA PHE A 366 -3.10 -10.69 5.05
C PHE A 366 -4.41 -9.96 4.79
N VAL A 367 -4.54 -9.24 3.66
CA VAL A 367 -5.83 -8.65 3.24
C VAL A 367 -6.89 -9.74 3.01
N LEU A 368 -6.46 -10.92 2.57
CA LEU A 368 -7.29 -12.11 2.32
C LEU A 368 -7.36 -13.06 3.53
N GLY A 369 -6.88 -12.65 4.70
CA GLY A 369 -6.96 -13.44 5.93
C GLY A 369 -5.87 -14.49 6.12
N LEU A 370 -5.79 -15.02 7.35
CA LEU A 370 -4.67 -15.87 7.80
C LEU A 370 -4.51 -17.18 7.04
N SER A 371 -5.60 -17.77 6.54
CA SER A 371 -5.54 -18.99 5.73
C SER A 371 -4.77 -18.77 4.43
N PHE A 372 -4.97 -17.64 3.76
CA PHE A 372 -4.24 -17.33 2.53
C PHE A 372 -2.79 -16.92 2.81
N VAL A 373 -2.53 -16.28 3.96
CA VAL A 373 -1.15 -16.04 4.44
C VAL A 373 -0.39 -17.37 4.60
N ALA A 374 -1.01 -18.37 5.22
CA ALA A 374 -0.37 -19.68 5.38
C ALA A 374 -0.02 -20.31 4.02
N LEU A 375 -0.89 -20.20 3.01
CA LEU A 375 -0.62 -20.69 1.65
C LEU A 375 0.57 -19.97 1.01
N ILE A 376 0.57 -18.64 0.96
CA ILE A 376 1.66 -17.86 0.36
C ILE A 376 2.97 -18.07 1.13
N PHE A 377 2.91 -18.14 2.46
CA PHE A 377 4.10 -18.35 3.28
C PHE A 377 4.70 -19.74 3.09
N THR A 378 3.87 -20.80 3.04
CA THR A 378 4.33 -22.16 2.72
C THR A 378 4.93 -22.23 1.32
N PHE A 379 4.29 -21.62 0.32
CA PHE A 379 4.84 -21.50 -1.04
C PHE A 379 6.26 -20.88 -1.01
N GLN A 380 6.44 -19.79 -0.27
CA GLN A 380 7.74 -19.13 -0.16
C GLN A 380 8.81 -19.98 0.55
N ILE A 381 8.43 -20.71 1.61
CA ILE A 381 9.35 -21.64 2.29
C ILE A 381 9.82 -22.73 1.33
N LEU A 382 8.90 -23.33 0.56
CA LEU A 382 9.22 -24.35 -0.42
C LEU A 382 10.11 -23.80 -1.53
N ALA A 383 9.79 -22.61 -2.05
CA ALA A 383 10.60 -21.91 -3.05
C ALA A 383 12.03 -21.60 -2.54
N TRP A 384 12.14 -21.22 -1.26
CA TRP A 384 13.42 -20.99 -0.59
C TRP A 384 14.22 -22.30 -0.52
N PHE A 385 13.67 -23.36 0.08
CA PHE A 385 14.35 -24.67 0.17
C PHE A 385 14.73 -25.25 -1.20
N TYR A 386 13.92 -25.00 -2.22
CA TYR A 386 14.22 -25.40 -3.59
C TYR A 386 15.48 -24.71 -4.14
N SER A 387 15.66 -23.42 -3.87
CA SER A 387 16.68 -22.59 -4.54
C SER A 387 17.92 -22.30 -3.70
N THR A 388 17.83 -22.26 -2.38
CA THR A 388 18.86 -21.68 -1.49
C THR A 388 19.63 -22.73 -0.67
N PRO A 389 20.91 -22.50 -0.32
CA PRO A 389 21.63 -23.33 0.65
C PRO A 389 20.98 -23.29 2.05
N PRO A 390 21.17 -24.32 2.89
CA PRO A 390 21.98 -25.53 2.63
C PRO A 390 21.27 -26.58 1.76
N PHE A 391 19.93 -26.53 1.64
CA PHE A 391 19.16 -27.60 1.00
C PHE A 391 19.29 -27.61 -0.53
N ARG A 392 18.99 -26.48 -1.19
CA ARG A 392 19.02 -26.29 -2.66
C ARG A 392 18.48 -27.52 -3.41
N LEU A 393 17.26 -27.91 -3.06
CA LEU A 393 16.67 -29.20 -3.42
C LEU A 393 16.55 -29.45 -4.93
N LYS A 394 16.57 -28.40 -5.74
CA LYS A 394 16.60 -28.47 -7.22
C LYS A 394 17.75 -29.30 -7.80
N LYS A 395 18.78 -29.61 -7.01
CA LYS A 395 19.89 -30.50 -7.40
C LYS A 395 19.55 -31.98 -7.37
N PHE A 396 18.46 -32.37 -6.68
CA PHE A 396 18.06 -33.76 -6.51
C PHE A 396 16.74 -34.01 -7.25
N PRO A 397 16.74 -34.69 -8.41
CA PRO A 397 15.58 -34.75 -9.31
C PRO A 397 14.28 -35.18 -8.62
N VAL A 398 14.31 -36.23 -7.79
CA VAL A 398 13.12 -36.73 -7.08
C VAL A 398 12.57 -35.70 -6.10
N LEU A 399 13.43 -35.10 -5.27
CA LEU A 399 13.03 -34.08 -4.30
C LEU A 399 12.60 -32.79 -5.00
N ALA A 400 13.25 -32.43 -6.10
CA ALA A 400 12.90 -31.28 -6.92
C ALA A 400 11.48 -31.41 -7.48
N THR A 401 11.14 -32.58 -8.04
CA THR A 401 9.79 -32.86 -8.53
C THR A 401 8.78 -32.85 -7.39
N LEU A 402 9.06 -33.52 -6.26
CA LEU A 402 8.16 -33.54 -5.11
C LEU A 402 7.85 -32.13 -4.59
N VAL A 403 8.89 -31.32 -4.35
CA VAL A 403 8.73 -29.95 -3.84
C VAL A 403 7.99 -29.07 -4.84
N SER A 404 8.28 -29.21 -6.14
CA SER A 404 7.56 -28.48 -7.18
C SER A 404 6.08 -28.87 -7.23
N SER A 405 5.74 -30.14 -7.02
CA SER A 405 4.35 -30.61 -6.99
C SER A 405 3.60 -30.15 -5.74
N VAL A 406 4.26 -30.03 -4.58
CA VAL A 406 3.64 -29.55 -3.34
C VAL A 406 3.47 -28.02 -3.34
N ALA A 407 4.37 -27.30 -4.02
CA ALA A 407 4.28 -25.85 -4.18
C ALA A 407 3.29 -25.42 -5.29
N SER A 408 2.86 -26.37 -6.14
CA SER A 408 1.81 -26.20 -7.14
C SER A 408 0.44 -26.44 -6.51
#